data_AF-A0A956CIB1-F1
#
_entry.id   AF-A0A956CIB1-F1
#
_cell.length_a   1.000
_cell.length_b   1.000
_cell.length_c   1.000
_cell.angle_alpha   90.00
_cell.angle_beta   90.00
_cell.angle_gamma   90.00
#
_symmetry.space_group_name_H-M   'P 1'
#
loop_
_entity.id
_entity.type
_entity.pdbx_description
1 polymer ?
#
loop_
_entity_poly.entity_id
_entity_poly.type
_entity_poly.pdbx_seq_one_letter_code
_entity_poly.pdbx_strand_id
1 'polypeptide(L)'
;MRSDEELMAAYMAGDTSAFHELFRRYAPILQRVLARGLNGREESDDLVQQTFLHLHRARNDFKPGARVRPWLFTIALNLKREHFRRVKRRPEAPLELDGRLDPSVGPQGHARSDAASTLKAALQQIPPDQAEVIALHWLDGLSFPEVAEVVGATLSAVKVRAHRGYAAMRAYLDRDVGNPGSKSGIEP
;
A
#
# COMPACT_ATOMS: atom_id res chain seq x y z
N MET A 1 -4.04 25.87 12.22
CA MET A 1 -4.01 25.07 10.97
C MET A 1 -5.29 24.25 10.94
N ARG A 2 -6.09 24.31 9.86
CA ARG A 2 -7.34 23.54 9.75
C ARG A 2 -7.05 22.04 9.82
N SER A 3 -7.86 21.28 10.55
CA SER A 3 -7.93 19.82 10.49
C SER A 3 -8.33 19.34 9.09
N ASP A 4 -8.13 18.06 8.80
CA ASP A 4 -8.46 17.52 7.48
C ASP A 4 -9.97 17.51 7.25
N GLU A 5 -10.75 17.24 8.30
CA GLU A 5 -12.21 17.27 8.26
C GLU A 5 -12.74 18.69 8.01
N GLU A 6 -12.15 19.72 8.63
CA GLU A 6 -12.49 21.12 8.35
C GLU A 6 -12.14 21.53 6.91
N LEU A 7 -11.03 21.04 6.38
CA LEU A 7 -10.66 21.27 4.99
C LEU A 7 -11.64 20.57 4.03
N MET A 8 -12.03 19.34 4.32
CA MET A 8 -12.98 18.61 3.50
C MET A 8 -14.35 19.28 3.51
N ALA A 9 -14.82 19.72 4.68
CA ALA A 9 -16.07 20.47 4.81
C ALA A 9 -16.04 21.80 4.02
N ALA A 10 -14.95 22.56 4.13
CA ALA A 10 -14.77 23.78 3.36
C ALA A 10 -14.73 23.51 1.85
N TYR A 11 -14.07 22.42 1.44
CA TYR A 11 -14.01 22.02 0.04
C TYR A 11 -15.38 21.62 -0.52
N MET A 12 -16.19 20.88 0.24
CA MET A 12 -17.58 20.57 -0.12
C MET A 12 -18.43 21.83 -0.27
N ALA A 13 -18.15 22.88 0.52
CA ALA A 13 -18.77 24.19 0.42
C ALA A 13 -18.24 25.06 -0.74
N GLY A 14 -17.27 24.56 -1.52
CA GLY A 14 -16.73 25.24 -2.71
C GLY A 14 -15.38 25.93 -2.53
N ASP A 15 -14.75 25.84 -1.35
CA ASP A 15 -13.41 26.39 -1.11
C ASP A 15 -12.34 25.51 -1.79
N THR A 16 -11.91 25.89 -3.00
CA THR A 16 -10.88 25.16 -3.75
C THR A 16 -9.50 25.22 -3.09
N SER A 17 -9.22 26.23 -2.26
CA SER A 17 -7.96 26.30 -1.51
C SER A 17 -7.83 25.16 -0.49
N ALA A 18 -8.96 24.69 0.05
CA ALA A 18 -8.99 23.58 0.98
C ALA A 18 -8.60 22.26 0.31
N PHE A 19 -9.00 22.05 -0.96
CA PHE A 19 -8.55 20.90 -1.75
C PHE A 19 -7.05 20.95 -2.04
N HIS A 20 -6.50 22.11 -2.37
CA HIS A 20 -5.06 22.25 -2.59
C HIS A 20 -4.26 21.92 -1.32
N GLU A 21 -4.76 22.32 -0.15
CA GLU A 21 -4.14 22.00 1.13
C GLU A 21 -4.20 20.49 1.44
N LEU A 22 -5.35 19.83 1.19
CA LEU A 22 -5.46 18.37 1.29
C LEU A 22 -4.49 17.68 0.32
N PHE A 23 -4.41 18.14 -0.92
CA PHE A 23 -3.48 17.63 -1.93
C PHE A 23 -2.03 17.75 -1.45
N ARG A 24 -1.63 18.92 -0.98
CA ARG A 24 -0.28 19.19 -0.48
C ARG A 24 0.10 18.29 0.69
N ARG A 25 -0.82 18.03 1.62
CA ARG A 25 -0.59 17.14 2.78
C ARG A 25 -0.44 15.68 2.36
N TYR A 26 -1.32 15.21 1.48
CA TYR A 26 -1.49 13.78 1.26
C TYR A 26 -0.81 13.24 0.00
N ALA A 27 -0.59 14.04 -1.05
CA ALA A 27 0.05 13.56 -2.27
C ALA A 27 1.43 12.91 -2.02
N PRO A 28 2.35 13.50 -1.22
CA PRO A 28 3.65 12.86 -0.95
C PRO A 28 3.53 11.56 -0.14
N ILE A 29 2.55 11.48 0.76
CA ILE A 29 2.29 10.30 1.58
C ILE A 29 1.76 9.17 0.69
N LEU A 30 0.72 9.47 -0.10
CA LEU A 30 0.12 8.53 -1.03
C LEU A 30 1.12 8.07 -2.09
N GLN A 31 1.97 8.95 -2.61
CA GLN A 31 3.00 8.59 -3.58
C GLN A 31 3.92 7.50 -2.99
N ARG A 32 4.40 7.67 -1.75
CA ARG A 32 5.26 6.70 -1.08
C ARG A 32 4.57 5.35 -0.85
N VAL A 33 3.29 5.38 -0.49
CA VAL A 33 2.45 4.20 -0.25
C VAL A 33 2.18 3.44 -1.56
N LEU A 34 1.77 4.18 -2.59
CA LEU A 34 1.37 3.64 -3.88
C LEU A 34 2.57 3.09 -4.65
N ALA A 35 3.73 3.77 -4.62
CA ALA A 35 4.96 3.35 -5.30
C ALA A 35 5.47 1.96 -4.88
N ARG A 36 5.05 1.42 -3.72
CA ARG A 36 5.49 0.08 -3.29
C ARG A 36 4.96 -1.00 -4.22
N GLY A 37 5.86 -1.66 -4.94
CA GLY A 37 5.54 -2.75 -5.86
C GLY A 37 5.15 -2.29 -7.28
N LEU A 38 5.26 -1.00 -7.59
CA LEU A 38 5.12 -0.48 -8.94
C LEU A 38 6.49 -0.32 -9.61
N ASN A 39 6.54 -0.38 -10.94
CA ASN A 39 7.78 -0.36 -11.72
C ASN A 39 8.27 1.05 -12.08
N GLY A 40 7.87 2.07 -11.31
CA GLY A 40 8.31 3.43 -11.58
C GLY A 40 7.54 4.49 -10.81
N ARG A 41 8.10 5.70 -10.81
CA ARG A 41 7.46 6.89 -10.22
C ARG A 41 6.20 7.28 -10.99
N GLU A 42 6.19 7.16 -12.31
CA GLU A 42 5.08 7.58 -13.17
C GLU A 42 3.77 6.85 -12.82
N GLU A 43 3.80 5.53 -12.67
CA GLU A 43 2.61 4.75 -12.25
C GLU A 43 2.08 5.20 -10.88
N SER A 44 2.98 5.51 -9.95
CA SER A 44 2.58 5.98 -8.62
C SER A 44 1.95 7.37 -8.67
N ASP A 45 2.50 8.27 -9.50
CA ASP A 45 2.01 9.63 -9.65
C ASP A 45 0.66 9.67 -10.37
N ASP A 46 0.43 8.79 -11.34
CA ASP A 46 -0.89 8.57 -11.98
C ASP A 46 -1.93 8.08 -10.96
N LEU A 47 -1.60 7.08 -10.13
CA LEU A 47 -2.52 6.61 -9.09
C LEU A 47 -2.83 7.69 -8.03
N VAL A 48 -1.85 8.54 -7.68
CA VAL A 48 -2.10 9.70 -6.80
C VAL A 48 -3.10 10.64 -7.45
N GLN A 49 -2.88 11.02 -8.71
CA GLN A 49 -3.79 11.89 -9.45
C GLN A 49 -5.21 11.31 -9.53
N GLN A 50 -5.33 10.03 -9.89
CA GLN A 50 -6.61 9.33 -9.93
C GLN A 50 -7.29 9.27 -8.56
N THR A 51 -6.52 9.12 -7.48
CA THR A 51 -7.05 9.15 -6.10
C THR A 51 -7.72 10.48 -5.83
N PHE A 52 -7.05 11.60 -6.11
CA PHE A 52 -7.62 12.93 -5.88
C PHE A 52 -8.76 13.28 -6.85
N LEU A 53 -8.73 12.76 -8.08
CA LEU A 53 -9.85 12.87 -9.01
C LEU A 53 -11.09 12.11 -8.51
N HIS A 54 -10.91 10.92 -7.94
CA HIS A 54 -11.98 10.18 -7.29
C HIS A 54 -12.50 10.91 -6.05
N LEU A 55 -11.60 11.42 -5.20
CA LEU A 55 -11.96 12.23 -4.04
C LEU A 55 -12.81 13.44 -4.47
N HIS A 56 -12.40 14.16 -5.51
CA HIS A 56 -13.16 15.27 -6.07
C HIS A 56 -14.55 14.79 -6.49
N ARG A 57 -14.66 13.76 -7.32
CA ARG A 57 -15.95 13.26 -7.83
C ARG A 57 -16.88 12.79 -6.72
N ALA A 58 -16.36 12.15 -5.68
CA ALA A 58 -17.11 11.60 -4.55
C ALA A 58 -17.25 12.57 -3.36
N ARG A 59 -16.79 13.82 -3.48
CA ARG A 59 -16.74 14.77 -2.33
C ARG A 59 -18.08 14.97 -1.63
N ASN A 60 -19.18 14.93 -2.39
CA ASN A 60 -20.53 15.11 -1.87
C ASN A 60 -21.05 13.89 -1.11
N ASP A 61 -20.42 12.73 -1.30
CA ASP A 61 -20.76 11.48 -0.59
C ASP A 61 -19.98 11.34 0.73
N PHE A 62 -19.09 12.28 1.03
CA PHE A 62 -18.33 12.28 2.27
C PHE A 62 -19.28 12.49 3.46
N LYS A 63 -19.31 11.49 4.35
CA LYS A 63 -20.22 11.50 5.50
C LYS A 63 -19.71 12.47 6.56
N PRO A 64 -20.55 13.38 7.07
CA PRO A 64 -20.20 14.19 8.23
C PRO A 64 -19.73 13.31 9.40
N GLY A 65 -18.61 13.67 10.02
CA GLY A 65 -18.00 12.90 11.12
C GLY A 65 -17.14 11.70 10.68
N ALA A 66 -17.08 11.37 9.39
CA ALA A 66 -16.07 10.45 8.88
C ALA A 66 -14.69 11.12 8.89
N ARG A 67 -13.64 10.29 8.90
CA ARG A 67 -12.25 10.77 8.85
C ARG A 67 -11.75 10.80 7.41
N VAL A 68 -11.08 11.88 7.04
CA VAL A 68 -10.61 12.09 5.65
C VAL A 68 -9.47 11.12 5.33
N ARG A 69 -8.53 10.94 6.26
CA ARG A 69 -7.33 10.12 6.04
C ARG A 69 -7.66 8.66 5.68
N PRO A 70 -8.49 7.91 6.44
CA PRO A 70 -8.86 6.54 6.07
C PRO A 70 -9.65 6.46 4.77
N TRP A 71 -10.53 7.42 4.51
CA TRP A 71 -11.30 7.45 3.27
C TRP A 71 -10.40 7.63 2.05
N LEU A 72 -9.44 8.55 2.13
CA LEU A 72 -8.46 8.78 1.07
C LEU A 72 -7.57 7.56 0.81
N PHE A 73 -7.10 6.91 1.88
CA PHE A 73 -6.35 5.65 1.77
C PHE A 73 -7.18 4.51 1.18
N THR A 74 -8.48 4.45 1.51
CA THR A 74 -9.40 3.47 0.93
C THR A 74 -9.49 3.63 -0.59
N ILE A 75 -9.67 4.86 -1.08
CA ILE A 75 -9.68 5.17 -2.51
C ILE A 75 -8.35 4.76 -3.15
N ALA A 76 -7.23 5.22 -2.59
CA ALA A 76 -5.89 4.97 -3.12
C ALA A 76 -5.57 3.47 -3.23
N LEU A 77 -5.83 2.71 -2.18
CA LEU A 77 -5.52 1.28 -2.13
C LEU A 77 -6.45 0.47 -3.04
N ASN A 78 -7.71 0.87 -3.20
CA ASN A 78 -8.62 0.26 -4.17
C ASN A 78 -8.12 0.48 -5.61
N LEU A 79 -7.69 1.70 -5.96
CA LEU A 79 -7.10 1.99 -7.27
C LEU A 79 -5.83 1.17 -7.51
N LYS A 80 -4.95 1.06 -6.51
CA LYS A 80 -3.74 0.22 -6.58
C LYS A 80 -4.07 -1.25 -6.81
N ARG A 81 -5.04 -1.81 -6.06
CA ARG A 81 -5.50 -3.20 -6.25
C ARG A 81 -6.05 -3.41 -7.65
N GLU A 82 -6.84 -2.47 -8.16
CA GLU A 82 -7.38 -2.52 -9.53
C GLU A 82 -6.27 -2.48 -10.58
N HIS A 83 -5.27 -1.62 -10.41
CA HIS A 83 -4.09 -1.58 -11.29
C HIS A 83 -3.39 -2.94 -11.39
N PHE A 84 -3.07 -3.57 -10.26
CA PHE A 84 -2.45 -4.91 -10.26
C PHE A 84 -3.37 -5.99 -10.87
N ARG A 85 -4.69 -5.93 -10.65
CA ARG A 85 -5.64 -6.85 -11.30
C ARG A 85 -5.61 -6.70 -12.81
N ARG A 86 -5.54 -5.47 -13.33
CA ARG A 86 -5.48 -5.18 -14.76
C ARG A 86 -4.16 -5.62 -15.40
N VAL A 87 -3.04 -5.37 -14.72
CA VAL A 87 -1.72 -5.83 -15.18
C VAL A 87 -1.67 -7.36 -15.26
N LYS A 88 -2.14 -8.07 -14.22
CA LYS A 88 -2.17 -9.55 -14.19
C LYS A 88 -3.09 -10.18 -15.25
N ARG A 89 -4.14 -9.46 -15.68
CA ARG A 89 -5.14 -9.96 -16.64
C ARG A 89 -4.78 -9.71 -18.11
N ARG A 90 -3.77 -8.91 -18.42
CA ARG A 90 -3.28 -8.81 -19.79
C ARG A 90 -2.55 -10.11 -20.13
N PRO A 91 -3.05 -10.94 -21.08
CA PRO A 91 -2.18 -11.93 -21.70
C PRO A 91 -1.08 -11.12 -22.40
N GLU A 92 0.17 -11.42 -22.11
CA GLU A 92 1.26 -10.88 -22.91
C GLU A 92 0.99 -11.30 -24.36
N ALA A 93 0.66 -10.34 -25.22
CA ALA A 93 0.69 -10.57 -26.65
C ALA A 93 2.13 -10.97 -27.00
N PRO A 94 2.36 -11.98 -27.87
CA PRO A 94 3.72 -12.35 -28.26
C PRO A 94 4.36 -11.15 -28.96
N LEU A 95 5.25 -10.46 -28.25
CA LEU A 95 6.23 -9.59 -28.89
C LEU A 95 7.30 -10.53 -29.43
N GLU A 96 7.24 -10.82 -30.73
CA GLU A 96 8.46 -11.17 -31.45
C GLU A 96 9.40 -9.97 -31.34
N LEU A 97 10.34 -10.05 -30.40
CA LEU A 97 11.50 -9.18 -30.37
C LEU A 97 12.73 -10.07 -30.23
N ASP A 98 13.34 -10.28 -31.39
CA ASP A 98 14.69 -10.78 -31.55
C ASP A 98 15.68 -9.99 -30.68
N GLY A 99 16.66 -10.68 -30.10
CA GLY A 99 17.82 -10.05 -29.47
C GLY A 99 17.87 -10.08 -27.94
N ARG A 100 18.38 -11.20 -27.40
CA ARG A 100 19.13 -11.33 -26.13
C ARG A 100 18.48 -10.72 -24.88
N LEU A 101 17.92 -11.63 -24.07
CA LEU A 101 17.74 -11.45 -22.62
C LEU A 101 19.09 -11.06 -22.00
N ASP A 102 19.23 -9.79 -21.63
CA ASP A 102 20.29 -9.31 -20.78
C ASP A 102 19.91 -9.61 -19.32
N PRO A 103 20.68 -10.41 -18.55
CA PRO A 103 20.41 -10.66 -17.14
C PRO A 103 20.69 -9.44 -16.23
N SER A 104 21.07 -8.28 -16.78
CA SER A 104 21.47 -7.11 -15.99
C SER A 104 20.31 -6.22 -15.53
N VAL A 105 19.26 -6.78 -14.94
CA VAL A 105 18.38 -6.00 -14.03
C VAL A 105 19.01 -6.02 -12.64
N GLY A 106 20.13 -5.32 -12.50
CA GLY A 106 20.80 -5.13 -11.21
C GLY A 106 19.87 -4.42 -10.20
N PRO A 107 19.96 -4.75 -8.91
CA PRO A 107 19.10 -4.18 -7.88
C PRO A 107 19.53 -2.73 -7.60
N GLN A 108 18.99 -1.77 -8.34
CA GLN A 108 19.23 -0.36 -8.08
C GLN A 108 17.98 0.30 -7.55
N GLY A 109 17.95 0.49 -6.22
CA GLY A 109 16.92 1.31 -5.59
C GLY A 109 16.73 1.08 -4.11
N HIS A 110 17.77 1.41 -3.34
CA HIS A 110 17.78 1.57 -1.88
C HIS A 110 17.95 0.28 -1.09
N ALA A 111 19.09 0.19 -0.40
CA ALA A 111 19.17 -0.41 0.93
C ALA A 111 18.20 0.33 1.87
N ARG A 112 16.90 0.16 1.65
CA ARG A 112 15.89 0.35 2.70
C ARG A 112 16.17 -0.78 3.66
N SER A 113 16.82 -0.44 4.78
CA SER A 113 17.00 -1.19 6.03
C SER A 113 16.61 -2.66 5.93
N ASP A 114 17.52 -3.59 6.20
CA ASP A 114 17.26 -5.03 6.25
C ASP A 114 15.91 -5.39 6.90
N ALA A 115 15.44 -4.61 7.87
CA ALA A 115 14.11 -4.73 8.47
C ALA A 115 12.92 -4.63 7.48
N ALA A 116 12.95 -3.74 6.48
CA ALA A 116 11.85 -3.55 5.53
C ALA A 116 11.77 -4.68 4.49
N SER A 117 12.92 -5.19 4.04
CA SER A 117 12.98 -6.37 3.17
C SER A 117 12.60 -7.64 3.94
N THR A 118 13.11 -7.81 5.17
CA THR A 118 12.72 -8.92 6.07
C THR A 118 11.22 -8.89 6.38
N LEU A 119 10.66 -7.71 6.70
CA LEU A 119 9.22 -7.55 6.93
C LEU A 119 8.42 -7.94 5.69
N LYS A 120 8.82 -7.47 4.50
CA LYS A 120 8.14 -7.83 3.25
C LYS A 120 8.17 -9.34 2.98
N ALA A 121 9.31 -9.99 3.20
CA ALA A 121 9.45 -11.43 3.05
C ALA A 121 8.56 -12.19 4.06
N ALA A 122 8.58 -11.79 5.34
CA ALA A 122 7.75 -12.40 6.38
C ALA A 122 6.24 -12.20 6.12
N LEU A 123 5.82 -11.05 5.58
CA LEU A 123 4.42 -10.81 5.20
C LEU A 123 3.94 -11.73 4.08
N GLN A 124 4.82 -12.22 3.20
CA GLN A 124 4.45 -13.19 2.16
C GLN A 124 4.16 -14.59 2.71
N GLN A 125 4.52 -14.85 3.98
CA GLN A 125 4.40 -16.17 4.61
C GLN A 125 3.15 -16.33 5.48
N ILE A 126 2.32 -15.29 5.59
CA ILE A 126 1.12 -15.28 6.43
C ILE A 126 -0.15 -15.08 5.59
N PRO A 127 -1.33 -15.44 6.11
CA PRO A 127 -2.60 -15.23 5.41
C PRO A 127 -2.78 -13.77 4.93
N PRO A 128 -3.32 -13.56 3.72
CA PRO A 128 -3.40 -12.23 3.10
C PRO A 128 -4.12 -11.17 3.94
N ASP A 129 -5.16 -11.56 4.67
CA ASP A 129 -5.95 -10.67 5.53
C ASP A 129 -5.16 -10.18 6.75
N GLN A 130 -4.22 -10.98 7.25
CA GLN A 130 -3.30 -10.63 8.33
C GLN A 130 -2.15 -9.77 7.79
N ALA A 131 -1.58 -10.16 6.65
CA ALA A 131 -0.53 -9.40 5.97
C ALA A 131 -0.99 -7.98 5.62
N GLU A 132 -2.23 -7.82 5.14
CA GLU A 132 -2.81 -6.53 4.80
C GLU A 132 -2.90 -5.61 6.02
N VAL A 133 -3.43 -6.10 7.15
CA VAL A 133 -3.52 -5.31 8.38
C VAL A 133 -2.15 -4.85 8.86
N ILE A 134 -1.16 -5.74 8.85
CA ILE A 134 0.20 -5.42 9.30
C ILE A 134 0.86 -4.43 8.33
N ALA A 135 0.72 -4.62 7.02
CA ALA A 135 1.28 -3.72 6.03
C ALA A 135 0.69 -2.31 6.15
N LEU A 136 -0.63 -2.19 6.29
CA LEU A 136 -1.30 -0.90 6.47
C LEU A 136 -0.85 -0.20 7.76
N HIS A 137 -0.62 -0.96 8.83
CA HIS A 137 -0.17 -0.39 10.09
C HIS A 137 1.31 0.02 10.04
N TRP A 138 2.21 -0.91 9.72
CA TRP A 138 3.65 -0.72 9.84
C TRP A 138 4.27 0.01 8.67
N LEU A 139 3.83 -0.30 7.45
CA LEU A 139 4.42 0.29 6.26
C LEU A 139 3.71 1.59 5.87
N ASP A 140 2.38 1.64 6.00
CA ASP A 140 1.56 2.81 5.63
C ASP A 140 1.29 3.79 6.79
N GLY A 141 1.65 3.42 8.01
CA GLY A 141 1.56 4.28 9.18
C GLY A 141 0.13 4.61 9.60
N LEU A 142 -0.84 3.76 9.23
CA LEU A 142 -2.22 3.89 9.69
C LEU A 142 -2.34 3.29 11.11
N SER A 143 -3.07 3.96 11.99
CA SER A 143 -3.45 3.39 13.29
C SER A 143 -4.47 2.27 13.11
N PHE A 144 -4.56 1.32 14.06
CA PHE A 144 -5.55 0.24 13.95
C PHE A 144 -7.01 0.70 13.75
N PRO A 145 -7.49 1.81 14.36
CA PRO A 145 -8.79 2.37 14.02
C PRO A 145 -8.91 2.82 12.56
N GLU A 146 -7.86 3.44 11.99
CA GLU A 146 -7.85 3.82 10.57
C GLU A 146 -7.81 2.59 9.66
N VAL A 147 -7.02 1.57 10.02
CA VAL A 147 -6.99 0.30 9.29
C VAL A 147 -8.36 -0.36 9.28
N ALA A 148 -9.07 -0.36 10.42
CA ALA A 148 -10.43 -0.90 10.53
C ALA A 148 -11.42 -0.22 9.57
N GLU A 149 -11.35 1.10 9.45
CA GLU A 149 -12.13 1.85 8.48
C GLU A 149 -11.75 1.50 7.03
N VAL A 150 -10.45 1.42 6.73
CA VAL A 150 -9.95 1.12 5.38
C VAL A 150 -10.32 -0.28 4.89
N VAL A 151 -10.25 -1.29 5.77
CA VAL A 151 -10.54 -2.69 5.41
C VAL A 151 -12.01 -3.08 5.64
N GLY A 152 -12.84 -2.16 6.14
CA GLY A 152 -14.26 -2.41 6.42
C GLY A 152 -14.49 -3.48 7.50
N ALA A 153 -13.69 -3.49 8.57
CA ALA A 153 -13.79 -4.45 9.66
C ALA A 153 -13.88 -3.76 11.03
N THR A 154 -14.31 -4.49 12.07
CA THR A 154 -14.30 -3.94 13.43
C THR A 154 -12.87 -3.79 13.95
N LEU A 155 -12.64 -2.82 14.84
CA LEU A 155 -11.34 -2.63 15.49
C LEU A 155 -10.87 -3.92 16.20
N SER A 156 -11.80 -4.65 16.83
CA SER A 156 -11.50 -5.94 17.47
C SER A 156 -10.99 -6.96 16.45
N ALA A 157 -11.68 -7.13 15.31
CA ALA A 157 -11.26 -8.04 14.25
C ALA A 157 -9.88 -7.67 13.68
N VAL A 158 -9.59 -6.38 13.48
CA VAL A 158 -8.26 -5.91 13.05
C VAL A 158 -7.18 -6.25 14.06
N LYS A 159 -7.41 -6.02 15.37
CA LYS A 159 -6.45 -6.38 16.42
C LYS A 159 -6.19 -7.88 16.46
N VAL A 160 -7.22 -8.70 16.29
CA VAL A 160 -7.09 -10.17 16.21
C VAL A 160 -6.27 -10.59 14.99
N ARG A 161 -6.54 -10.02 13.81
CA ARG A 161 -5.75 -10.28 12.59
C ARG A 161 -4.28 -9.89 12.78
N ALA A 162 -4.01 -8.72 13.35
CA ALA A 162 -2.65 -8.26 13.64
C ALA A 162 -1.94 -9.22 14.59
N HIS A 163 -2.58 -9.59 15.72
CA HIS A 163 -2.01 -10.53 16.69
C HIS A 163 -1.67 -11.89 16.04
N ARG A 164 -2.59 -12.46 15.25
CA ARG A 164 -2.37 -13.73 14.54
C ARG A 164 -1.23 -13.61 13.52
N GLY A 165 -1.17 -12.50 12.79
CA GLY A 165 -0.09 -12.23 11.83
C GLY A 165 1.28 -12.12 12.50
N TYR A 166 1.39 -11.39 13.62
CA TYR A 166 2.65 -11.30 14.37
C TYR A 166 3.09 -12.67 14.91
N ALA A 167 2.16 -13.48 15.42
CA ALA A 167 2.47 -14.83 15.88
C ALA A 167 2.97 -15.72 14.73
N ALA A 168 2.33 -15.67 13.56
CA ALA A 168 2.74 -16.43 12.38
C ALA A 168 4.09 -15.98 11.82
N MET A 169 4.34 -14.66 11.75
CA MET A 169 5.64 -14.11 11.35
C MET A 169 6.76 -14.53 12.31
N ARG A 170 6.51 -14.48 13.62
CA ARG A 170 7.48 -14.92 14.63
C ARG A 170 7.81 -16.40 14.47
N ALA A 171 6.80 -17.26 14.31
CA ALA A 171 7.02 -18.69 14.09
C ALA A 171 7.80 -18.98 12.80
N TYR A 172 7.61 -18.18 11.74
CA TYR A 172 8.41 -18.27 10.53
C TYR A 172 9.87 -17.86 10.77
N LEU A 173 10.10 -16.70 11.38
CA LEU A 173 11.45 -16.19 11.66
C LEU A 173 12.21 -17.11 12.62
N ASP A 174 11.57 -17.67 13.64
CA ASP A 174 12.18 -18.60 14.59
C ASP A 174 12.60 -19.92 13.88
N ARG A 175 11.87 -20.37 12.85
CA ARG A 175 12.23 -21.53 12.03
C ARG A 175 13.38 -21.24 11.08
N ASP A 176 13.43 -20.05 10.51
CA ASP A 176 14.48 -19.61 9.58
C ASP A 176 15.81 -19.39 10.33
N VAL A 177 15.76 -18.81 11.53
CA VAL A 177 16.94 -18.63 12.42
C VAL A 177 17.40 -19.96 13.02
N GLY A 178 16.49 -20.92 13.22
CA GLY A 178 16.81 -22.27 13.68
C GLY A 178 17.38 -23.22 12.61
N ASN A 179 17.42 -22.80 11.34
CA ASN A 179 17.95 -23.61 10.23
C ASN A 179 19.08 -22.86 9.49
N PRO A 180 20.32 -22.84 10.01
CA PRO A 180 21.47 -22.24 9.31
C PRO A 180 21.91 -23.02 8.06
N GLY A 181 21.14 -24.01 7.57
CA GLY A 181 21.58 -25.03 6.62
C GLY A 181 20.96 -25.02 5.21
N SER A 182 20.13 -24.06 4.81
CA SER A 182 19.58 -24.02 3.44
C SER A 182 20.33 -23.06 2.50
N LYS A 183 21.66 -23.16 2.48
CA LYS A 183 22.46 -22.81 1.30
C LYS A 183 23.16 -24.07 0.82
N SER A 184 22.51 -24.87 -0.03
CA SER A 184 23.21 -25.75 -0.97
C SER A 184 22.23 -26.25 -2.02
N GLY A 185 22.65 -26.23 -3.28
CA GLY A 185 21.84 -26.64 -4.42
C GLY A 185 22.12 -25.91 -5.73
N ILE A 186 23.34 -25.38 -5.93
CA ILE A 186 23.88 -25.22 -7.29
C ILE A 186 25.00 -26.24 -7.38
N GLU A 187 24.77 -27.31 -8.13
CA GLU A 187 25.78 -28.21 -8.68
C GLU A 187 25.16 -28.88 -9.92
N PRO A 188 25.97 -29.29 -10.90
CA PRO A 188 26.93 -28.49 -11.68
C PRO A 188 26.50 -28.37 -13.17
#